data_AF-A0A938Y7R0-F1
#
_entry.id   AF-A0A938Y7R0-F1
#
_cell.length_a   1.000
_cell.length_b   1.000
_cell.length_c   1.000
_cell.angle_alpha   90.00
_cell.angle_beta   90.00
_cell.angle_gamma   90.00
#
_symmetry.space_group_name_H-M   'P 1'
#
loop_
_entity.id
_entity.type
_entity.pdbx_description
1 polymer ?
#
loop_
_entity_poly.entity_id
_entity_poly.type
_entity_poly.pdbx_seq_one_letter_code
_entity_poly.pdbx_strand_id
1 'polypeptide(L)'
;MALTSITAETGVWDLGWRLALFGFGNTTMMTAVTTAAISSAPIRMAGMAVAVNTALRQYGAALGPAILGVVFSHQLAGGASAEEAFGAALVTNVMLLLAALVCGYVARHEEHPSLSR
;
A
#
# COMPACT_ATOMS: atom_id res chain seq x y z
N MET A 1 -8.24 -13.74 -15.94
CA MET A 1 -7.43 -14.98 -16.00
C MET A 1 -6.11 -14.71 -16.70
N ALA A 2 -5.20 -13.96 -16.07
CA ALA A 2 -3.89 -13.63 -16.66
C ALA A 2 -2.71 -13.89 -15.72
N LEU A 3 -2.90 -13.92 -14.40
CA LEU A 3 -1.83 -14.24 -13.44
C LEU A 3 -2.06 -15.57 -12.70
N THR A 4 -3.32 -16.03 -12.63
CA THR A 4 -3.70 -17.31 -11.98
C THR A 4 -3.24 -18.57 -12.73
N SER A 5 -2.88 -18.46 -14.02
CA SER A 5 -2.45 -19.61 -14.83
C SER A 5 -0.93 -19.70 -15.00
N ILE A 6 -0.16 -18.96 -14.21
CA ILE A 6 1.31 -18.98 -14.29
C ILE A 6 1.79 -20.31 -13.71
N THR A 7 2.44 -21.09 -14.55
CA THR A 7 3.13 -22.34 -14.15
C THR A 7 4.64 -22.14 -14.19
N ALA A 8 5.41 -23.07 -13.62
CA ALA A 8 6.88 -23.01 -13.61
C ALA A 8 7.50 -23.00 -15.03
N GLU A 9 6.75 -23.43 -16.05
CA GLU A 9 7.20 -23.47 -17.45
C GLU A 9 6.94 -22.16 -18.23
N THR A 10 6.37 -21.14 -17.59
CA THR A 10 6.05 -19.87 -18.26
C THR A 10 7.34 -19.15 -18.66
N GLY A 11 7.56 -18.97 -19.97
CA GLY A 11 8.73 -18.27 -20.48
C GLY A 11 8.79 -16.81 -20.00
N VAL A 12 10.00 -16.29 -19.78
CA VAL A 12 10.26 -14.91 -19.32
C VAL A 12 9.53 -13.87 -20.17
N TRP A 13 9.43 -14.11 -21.49
CA TRP A 13 8.73 -13.22 -22.40
C TRP A 13 7.21 -13.18 -22.16
N ASP A 14 6.59 -14.33 -21.89
CA ASP A 14 5.16 -14.42 -21.59
C ASP A 14 4.82 -13.74 -20.26
N LEU A 15 5.68 -13.94 -19.25
CA LEU A 15 5.55 -13.24 -17.97
C LEU A 15 5.76 -11.72 -18.13
N GLY A 16 6.72 -11.32 -18.97
CA GLY A 16 7.11 -9.93 -19.18
C GLY A 16 5.95 -9.06 -19.68
N TRP A 17 5.22 -9.47 -20.71
CA TRP A 17 4.11 -8.66 -21.24
C TRP A 17 2.92 -8.62 -20.26
N ARG A 18 2.66 -9.71 -19.52
CA ARG A 18 1.58 -9.78 -18.51
C ARG A 18 1.86 -8.82 -17.35
N LEU A 19 3.11 -8.79 -16.87
CA LEU A 19 3.57 -7.83 -15.86
C LEU A 19 3.56 -6.40 -16.38
N ALA A 20 3.92 -6.18 -17.65
CA ALA A 20 3.88 -4.85 -18.26
C ALA A 20 2.45 -4.29 -18.32
N LEU A 21 1.46 -5.09 -18.75
CA LEU A 21 0.06 -4.68 -18.74
C LEU A 21 -0.48 -4.43 -17.33
N PHE A 22 -0.14 -5.30 -16.38
CA PHE A 22 -0.51 -5.12 -14.99
C PHE A 22 0.08 -3.82 -14.41
N GLY A 23 1.38 -3.58 -14.65
CA GLY A 23 2.08 -2.37 -14.22
C GLY A 23 1.50 -1.10 -14.86
N PHE A 24 1.16 -1.15 -16.14
CA PHE A 24 0.51 -0.04 -16.84
C PHE A 24 -0.83 0.31 -16.19
N GLY A 25 -1.71 -0.68 -16.01
CA GLY A 25 -3.02 -0.47 -15.36
C GLY A 25 -2.88 0.08 -13.94
N ASN A 26 -1.96 -0.47 -13.15
CA ASN A 26 -1.69 -0.01 -11.79
C ASN A 26 -1.20 1.45 -11.76
N THR A 27 -0.35 1.84 -12.70
CA THR A 27 0.19 3.22 -12.77
C THR A 27 -0.89 4.22 -13.16
N THR A 28 -1.74 3.87 -14.14
CA THR A 28 -2.89 4.70 -14.54
C THR A 28 -3.85 4.90 -13.37
N MET A 29 -4.20 3.83 -12.65
CA MET A 29 -5.05 3.90 -11.47
C MET A 29 -4.44 4.78 -10.38
N MET A 30 -3.17 4.56 -10.03
CA MET A 30 -2.48 5.32 -8.99
C MET A 30 -2.38 6.83 -9.32
N THR A 31 -2.22 7.15 -10.61
CA THR A 31 -2.18 8.55 -11.10
C THR A 31 -3.53 9.24 -10.92
N ALA A 32 -4.63 8.56 -11.25
CA ALA A 32 -5.98 9.09 -11.06
C ALA A 32 -6.29 9.33 -9.57
N VAL A 33 -5.97 8.36 -8.71
CA VAL A 33 -6.14 8.47 -7.26
C VAL A 33 -5.33 9.62 -6.67
N THR A 34 -4.06 9.75 -7.07
CA THR A 34 -3.18 10.83 -6.60
C THR A 34 -3.70 12.20 -7.00
N THR A 35 -4.16 12.34 -8.25
CA THR A 35 -4.72 13.59 -8.75
C THR A 35 -5.99 13.98 -7.98
N ALA A 36 -6.89 13.02 -7.75
CA ALA A 36 -8.10 13.23 -6.96
C ALA A 36 -7.79 13.61 -5.50
N ALA A 37 -6.77 13.00 -4.90
CA ALA A 37 -6.33 13.32 -3.55
C ALA A 37 -5.79 14.76 -3.46
N ILE A 38 -4.93 15.17 -4.38
CA ILE A 38 -4.34 16.52 -4.39
C ILE A 38 -5.39 17.59 -4.72
N SER A 39 -6.28 17.34 -5.69
CA SER A 39 -7.29 18.32 -6.12
C SER A 39 -8.37 18.58 -5.07
N SER A 40 -8.51 17.72 -4.06
CA SER A 40 -9.41 17.93 -2.93
C SER A 40 -8.95 19.04 -1.98
N ALA A 41 -7.68 19.45 -2.06
CA ALA A 41 -7.13 20.54 -1.25
C ALA A 41 -7.38 21.92 -1.90
N PRO A 42 -7.53 23.00 -1.11
CA PRO A 42 -7.56 24.36 -1.64
C PRO A 42 -6.30 24.66 -2.47
N ILE A 43 -6.42 25.38 -3.59
CA ILE A 43 -5.30 25.72 -4.49
C ILE A 43 -4.08 26.29 -3.77
N ARG A 44 -4.29 27.10 -2.72
CA ARG A 44 -3.21 27.67 -1.89
C ARG A 44 -2.37 26.61 -1.17
N MET A 45 -2.95 25.45 -0.87
CA MET A 45 -2.33 24.34 -0.15
C MET A 45 -1.96 23.17 -1.08
N ALA A 46 -2.14 23.30 -2.41
CA ALA A 46 -1.87 22.23 -3.35
C ALA A 46 -0.41 21.71 -3.25
N GLY A 47 0.57 22.60 -3.06
CA GLY A 47 1.97 22.21 -2.84
C GLY A 47 2.17 21.38 -1.56
N MET A 48 1.47 21.71 -0.47
CA MET A 48 1.51 20.93 0.77
C MET A 48 0.82 19.58 0.60
N ALA A 49 -0.31 19.51 -0.11
CA ALA A 49 -1.01 18.26 -0.41
C ALA A 49 -0.14 17.31 -1.25
N VAL A 50 0.57 17.84 -2.25
CA VAL A 50 1.55 17.08 -3.05
C VAL A 50 2.70 16.56 -2.18
N ALA A 51 3.26 17.41 -1.31
CA ALA A 51 4.36 17.03 -0.43
C ALA A 51 3.94 15.91 0.54
N VAL A 52 2.79 16.03 1.19
CA VAL A 52 2.23 15.00 2.08
C VAL A 52 1.96 13.71 1.32
N ASN A 53 1.32 13.77 0.15
CA ASN A 53 1.04 12.59 -0.67
C ASN A 53 2.33 11.87 -1.08
N THR A 54 3.38 12.62 -1.42
CA THR A 54 4.69 12.05 -1.78
C THR A 54 5.37 11.43 -0.58
N ALA A 55 5.38 12.12 0.57
CA ALA A 55 5.96 11.60 1.81
C ALA A 55 5.27 10.30 2.22
N LEU A 56 3.93 10.25 2.25
CA LEU A 56 3.18 9.04 2.57
C LEU A 56 3.52 7.86 1.65
N ARG A 57 3.67 8.12 0.35
CA ARG A 57 4.08 7.09 -0.62
C ARG A 57 5.50 6.59 -0.36
N GLN A 58 6.44 7.48 -0.08
CA GLN A 58 7.83 7.09 0.21
C GLN A 58 7.91 6.26 1.50
N TYR A 59 7.27 6.72 2.57
CA TYR A 59 7.21 5.98 3.82
C TYR A 59 6.50 4.63 3.65
N GLY A 60 5.33 4.60 2.99
CA GLY A 60 4.61 3.36 2.72
C GLY A 60 5.43 2.37 1.89
N ALA A 61 6.13 2.86 0.86
CA ALA A 61 7.00 2.03 0.01
C ALA A 61 8.19 1.43 0.77
N ALA A 62 8.69 2.10 1.80
CA ALA A 62 9.77 1.57 2.64
C ALA A 62 9.23 0.65 3.75
N LEU A 63 8.16 1.06 4.44
CA LEU A 63 7.63 0.38 5.62
C LEU A 63 6.99 -0.97 5.28
N GLY A 64 6.23 -1.07 4.19
CA GLY A 64 5.55 -2.32 3.84
C GLY A 64 6.52 -3.51 3.67
N PRO A 65 7.52 -3.40 2.78
CA PRO A 65 8.54 -4.45 2.62
C PRO A 65 9.37 -4.68 3.88
N ALA A 66 9.66 -3.65 4.67
CA ALA A 66 10.41 -3.78 5.91
C ALA A 66 9.66 -4.63 6.95
N ILE A 67 8.37 -4.32 7.17
CA ILE A 67 7.51 -5.07 8.11
C ILE A 67 7.33 -6.50 7.61
N LEU A 68 7.08 -6.68 6.32
CA LEU A 68 6.97 -8.01 5.72
C LEU A 68 8.24 -8.82 5.97
N GLY A 69 9.41 -8.26 5.66
CA GLY A 69 10.70 -8.92 5.86
C GLY A 69 11.01 -9.26 7.31
N VAL A 70 10.72 -8.36 8.26
CA VAL A 70 10.93 -8.60 9.69
C VAL A 70 10.04 -9.73 10.20
N VAL A 71 8.74 -9.70 9.90
CA VAL A 71 7.81 -10.75 10.36
C VAL A 71 8.11 -12.08 9.70
N PHE A 72 8.38 -12.08 8.39
CA PHE A 72 8.75 -13.28 7.64
C PHE A 72 10.01 -13.93 8.20
N SER A 73 11.07 -13.15 8.41
CA SER A 73 12.33 -13.65 8.96
C SER A 73 12.19 -14.15 10.40
N HIS A 74 11.42 -13.44 11.21
CA HIS A 74 11.13 -13.84 12.59
C HIS A 74 10.37 -15.17 12.67
N GLN A 75 9.34 -15.34 11.83
CA GLN A 75 8.56 -16.59 11.77
C GLN A 75 9.40 -17.77 11.27
N LEU A 76 10.24 -17.57 10.26
CA LEU A 76 11.17 -18.60 9.78
C LEU A 76 12.19 -18.99 10.86
N ALA A 77 12.74 -18.02 11.59
CA ALA A 77 13.65 -18.29 12.70
C ALA A 77 12.96 -19.07 13.85
N GLY A 78 11.65 -18.90 14.00
CA GLY A 78 10.80 -19.68 14.92
C GLY A 78 10.41 -21.07 14.41
N GLY A 79 10.84 -21.47 13.21
CA GLY A 79 10.57 -22.79 12.64
C GLY A 79 9.26 -22.92 11.87
N ALA A 80 8.57 -21.81 11.59
CA ALA A 80 7.37 -21.82 10.74
C ALA A 80 7.73 -22.17 9.28
N SER A 81 6.77 -22.73 8.54
CA SER A 81 6.92 -22.90 7.10
C SER A 81 6.90 -21.54 6.38
N ALA A 82 7.47 -21.47 5.17
CA ALA A 82 7.51 -20.22 4.40
C ALA A 82 6.11 -19.68 4.07
N GLU A 83 5.12 -20.56 3.86
CA GLU A 83 3.74 -20.20 3.62
C GLU A 83 3.10 -19.53 4.84
N GLU A 84 3.25 -20.14 6.02
CA GLU A 84 2.74 -19.59 7.28
C GLU A 84 3.42 -18.26 7.63
N ALA A 85 4.74 -18.18 7.43
CA ALA A 85 5.52 -16.97 7.66
C ALA A 85 5.06 -15.83 6.75
N PHE A 86 4.83 -16.10 5.47
CA PHE A 86 4.36 -15.11 4.52
C PHE A 86 2.91 -14.67 4.81
N GLY A 87 2.04 -15.63 5.14
CA GLY A 87 0.66 -15.35 5.55
C GLY A 87 0.61 -14.45 6.79
N ALA A 88 1.39 -14.77 7.82
CA ALA A 88 1.49 -13.96 9.03
C ALA A 88 2.03 -12.54 8.75
N ALA A 89 3.04 -12.42 7.88
CA ALA A 89 3.60 -11.14 7.47
C ALA A 89 2.58 -10.27 6.70
N LEU A 90 1.77 -10.89 5.84
CA LEU A 90 0.71 -10.21 5.10
C LEU A 90 -0.41 -9.72 6.05
N VAL A 91 -0.88 -10.58 6.95
CA VAL A 91 -1.89 -10.22 7.95
C VAL A 91 -1.41 -9.07 8.82
N THR A 92 -0.15 -9.09 9.26
CA THR A 92 0.43 -8.01 10.06
C THR A 92 0.43 -6.68 9.31
N ASN A 93 0.82 -6.66 8.03
CA ASN A 93 0.75 -5.47 7.19
C ASN A 93 -0.69 -4.95 7.05
N VAL A 94 -1.65 -5.84 6.79
CA VAL A 94 -3.07 -5.46 6.66
C VAL A 94 -3.60 -4.88 7.96
N MET A 95 -3.31 -5.50 9.11
CA MET A 95 -3.73 -5.00 10.42
C MET A 95 -3.15 -3.61 10.72
N LEU A 96 -1.87 -3.38 10.40
CA LEU A 96 -1.24 -2.06 10.58
C LEU A 96 -1.86 -0.99 9.67
N LEU A 97 -2.18 -1.33 8.43
CA LEU A 97 -2.88 -0.42 7.52
C LEU A 97 -4.29 -0.09 8.02
N LEU A 98 -5.05 -1.09 8.48
CA LEU A 98 -6.38 -0.87 9.05
C LEU A 98 -6.33 -0.02 10.31
N ALA A 99 -5.39 -0.27 11.21
CA ALA A 99 -5.18 0.54 12.41
C ALA A 99 -4.85 2.00 12.06
N ALA A 100 -4.00 2.23 11.05
CA ALA A 100 -3.69 3.57 10.57
C ALA A 100 -4.93 4.29 9.98
N LEU A 101 -5.76 3.57 9.22
CA LEU A 101 -7.02 4.10 8.68
C LEU A 101 -8.03 4.43 9.79
N VAL A 102 -8.17 3.57 10.79
CA VAL A 102 -9.04 3.81 11.95
C VAL A 102 -8.55 5.02 12.74
N CYS A 103 -7.26 5.12 13.01
CA CYS A 103 -6.67 6.27 13.69
C CYS A 103 -6.93 7.57 12.91
N GLY A 104 -6.74 7.56 11.58
CA GLY A 104 -7.06 8.70 10.71
C GLY A 104 -8.55 9.04 10.68
N TYR A 105 -9.44 8.04 10.72
CA TYR A 105 -10.88 8.24 10.80
C TYR A 105 -11.30 8.88 12.12
N VAL A 106 -10.79 8.38 13.25
CA VAL A 106 -11.07 8.92 14.60
C VAL A 106 -10.58 10.36 14.69
N ALA A 107 -9.34 10.64 14.27
CA ALA A 107 -8.78 12.00 14.30
C ALA A 107 -9.63 12.99 13.49
N ARG A 108 -10.14 12.58 12.31
CA ARG A 108 -11.05 13.41 11.51
C ARG A 108 -12.41 13.66 12.19
N HIS A 109 -12.90 12.69 12.96
CA HIS A 109 -14.16 12.80 13.67
C HIS A 109 -14.06 13.77 14.87
N GLU A 110 -12.86 13.91 15.46
CA GLU A 110 -12.58 14.80 16.59
C GLU A 110 -12.38 16.27 16.19
N GLU A 111 -12.19 16.61 14.90
CA GLU A 111 -12.05 18.01 14.47
C GLU A 111 -13.41 18.73 14.31
N HIS A 112 -14.51 18.01 14.23
CA HIS A 112 -15.88 18.56 14.10
C HIS A 112 -16.59 19.11 15.37
N PRO A 113 -16.21 18.83 16.64
CA PRO A 113 -16.88 19.37 17.83
C PRO A 113 -16.52 20.81 18.20
N SER A 114 -15.35 21.33 17.80
CA SER A 114 -14.80 22.60 18.32
C SER A 114 -15.24 23.89 17.61
N LEU A 115 -16.13 23.81 16.61
CA LEU A 115 -16.69 24.98 15.90
C LEU A 115 -18.07 25.41 16.44
N SER A 116 -18.46 24.95 17.63
CA SER A 116 -19.76 25.26 18.27
C SER A 116 -19.67 26.12 19.54
N ARG A 117 -18.54 26.79 19.79
CA ARG A 117 -18.40 27.78 20.89
C ARG A 117 -17.82 29.09 20.41
#